data_AF-A0A376BBS8-F1
#
_entry.id   AF-A0A376BBS8-F1
#
_cell.length_a   1.000
_cell.length_b   1.000
_cell.length_c   1.000
_cell.angle_alpha   90.00
_cell.angle_beta   90.00
_cell.angle_gamma   90.00
#
_symmetry.space_group_name_H-M   'P 1'
#
loop_
_entity.id
_entity.type
_entity.pdbx_description
1 polymer ?
#
loop_
_entity_poly.entity_id
_entity_poly.type
_entity_poly.pdbx_seq_one_letter_code
_entity_poly.pdbx_strand_id
1 'polypeptide(L)'
;MTRFQSKYIQLIKNYIKSSNGIKRGSTVFQGTLYEYTVMNEVSQLFDNKISDLLKIGGSYDHGIDIVGKYLQKNTLLIQCKCFQKQKLTGKEIREFMGAVSMFKELNSIKNNDNQQVLSLIASPNLITKDGILVMNKLPIPMVYLQISKLKVDTFATQGIKPMTGKIIAMYENDCSLKTYKISALHKMP
;
A
#
# COMPACT_ATOMS: atom_id res chain seq x y z
N MET A 1 14.37 10.15 -18.83
CA MET A 1 13.41 9.05 -18.56
C MET A 1 12.06 9.67 -18.22
N THR A 2 11.16 9.75 -19.20
CA THR A 2 9.85 10.41 -19.08
C THR A 2 8.94 9.52 -18.24
N ARG A 3 8.60 9.96 -17.03
CA ARG A 3 7.64 9.29 -16.15
C ARG A 3 6.30 9.26 -16.89
N PHE A 4 5.91 8.10 -17.44
CA PHE A 4 4.57 7.92 -17.99
C PHE A 4 3.55 8.39 -16.94
N GLN A 5 2.55 9.19 -17.33
CA GLN A 5 1.48 9.56 -16.40
C GLN A 5 0.73 8.29 -16.02
N SER A 6 1.01 7.78 -14.83
CA SER A 6 0.33 6.61 -14.28
C SER A 6 -1.18 6.86 -14.26
N LYS A 7 -1.98 5.88 -14.68
CA LYS A 7 -3.46 5.93 -14.60
C LYS A 7 -3.96 6.30 -13.20
N TYR A 8 -3.18 5.99 -12.16
CA TYR A 8 -3.48 6.32 -10.76
C TYR A 8 -3.39 7.83 -10.47
N ILE A 9 -2.57 8.59 -11.20
CA ILE A 9 -2.54 10.06 -11.11
C ILE A 9 -3.89 10.65 -11.52
N GLN A 10 -4.54 10.09 -12.54
CA GLN A 10 -5.86 10.54 -12.96
C GLN A 10 -6.92 10.22 -11.91
N LEU A 11 -6.85 9.08 -11.24
CA LEU A 11 -7.73 8.75 -10.11
C LEU A 11 -7.57 9.76 -8.95
N ILE A 12 -6.33 10.10 -8.59
CA ILE A 12 -6.03 11.13 -7.58
C ILE A 12 -6.66 12.47 -7.97
N LYS A 13 -6.45 12.92 -9.23
CA LYS A 13 -7.03 14.16 -9.75
C LYS A 13 -8.55 14.15 -9.69
N ASN A 14 -9.16 13.06 -10.14
CA ASN A 14 -10.61 12.90 -10.15
C ASN A 14 -11.16 12.95 -8.72
N TYR A 15 -10.56 12.23 -7.78
CA TYR A 15 -10.99 12.21 -6.39
C TYR A 15 -10.90 13.60 -5.73
N ILE A 16 -9.80 14.33 -5.93
CA ILE A 16 -9.65 15.70 -5.39
C ILE A 16 -10.73 16.63 -5.96
N LYS A 17 -11.03 16.52 -7.26
CA LYS A 17 -12.04 17.36 -7.93
C LYS A 17 -13.48 16.99 -7.56
N SER A 18 -13.79 15.70 -7.41
CA SER A 18 -15.15 15.23 -7.15
C SER A 18 -15.55 15.31 -5.68
N SER A 19 -14.59 15.45 -4.76
CA SER A 19 -14.83 15.53 -3.31
C SER A 19 -15.35 16.89 -2.83
N ASN A 20 -16.10 17.61 -3.68
CA ASN A 20 -16.73 18.87 -3.31
C ASN A 20 -17.71 18.63 -2.14
N GLY A 21 -17.44 19.25 -0.98
CA GLY A 21 -18.24 19.10 0.24
C GLY A 21 -17.65 18.18 1.30
N ILE A 22 -16.63 17.37 1.00
CA ILE A 22 -15.91 16.62 2.04
C ILE A 22 -14.83 17.53 2.63
N LYS A 23 -14.82 17.68 3.96
CA LYS A 23 -13.75 18.42 4.65
C LYS A 23 -12.41 17.76 4.33
N ARG A 24 -11.51 18.48 3.63
CA ARG A 24 -10.20 17.96 3.21
C ARG A 24 -9.34 17.46 4.38
N GLY A 25 -9.52 17.99 5.58
CA GLY A 25 -8.84 17.52 6.79
C GLY A 25 -9.46 16.29 7.46
N SER A 26 -10.60 15.78 6.97
CA SER A 26 -11.28 14.62 7.54
C SER A 26 -10.46 13.34 7.36
N THR A 27 -10.64 12.39 8.28
CA THR A 27 -9.99 11.07 8.23
C THR A 27 -10.40 10.29 6.99
N VAL A 28 -11.67 10.37 6.58
CA VAL A 28 -12.20 9.74 5.36
C VAL A 28 -11.48 10.28 4.12
N PHE A 29 -11.46 11.60 3.96
CA PHE A 29 -10.79 12.21 2.81
C PHE A 29 -9.29 11.87 2.76
N GLN A 30 -8.61 12.03 3.89
CA GLN A 30 -7.17 11.78 3.99
C GLN A 30 -6.81 10.30 3.82
N GLY A 31 -7.67 9.39 4.29
CA GLY A 31 -7.51 7.94 4.10
C GLY A 31 -7.64 7.56 2.63
N THR A 32 -8.74 7.93 1.99
CA THR A 32 -8.98 7.59 0.58
C THR A 32 -7.98 8.25 -0.38
N LEU A 33 -7.61 9.52 -0.14
CA LEU A 33 -6.55 10.16 -0.91
C LEU A 33 -5.21 9.43 -0.75
N TYR A 34 -4.94 8.94 0.45
CA TYR A 34 -3.72 8.19 0.75
C TYR A 34 -3.70 6.84 0.04
N GLU A 35 -4.81 6.10 -0.01
CA GLU A 35 -4.90 4.84 -0.75
C GLU A 35 -4.60 5.03 -2.24
N TYR A 36 -5.18 6.04 -2.90
CA TYR A 36 -4.82 6.34 -4.30
C TYR A 36 -3.36 6.75 -4.46
N THR A 37 -2.81 7.46 -3.47
CA THR A 37 -1.39 7.81 -3.44
C THR A 37 -0.52 6.56 -3.36
N VAL A 38 -0.87 5.59 -2.50
CA VAL A 38 -0.19 4.30 -2.37
C VAL A 38 -0.27 3.52 -3.68
N MET A 39 -1.44 3.45 -4.33
CA MET A 39 -1.57 2.78 -5.63
C MET A 39 -0.59 3.35 -6.66
N ASN A 40 -0.48 4.68 -6.73
CA ASN A 40 0.47 5.33 -7.63
C ASN A 40 1.92 5.00 -7.27
N GLU A 41 2.35 5.20 -6.02
CA GLU A 41 3.75 4.99 -5.63
C GLU A 41 4.16 3.52 -5.74
N VAL A 42 3.30 2.59 -5.34
CA VAL A 42 3.55 1.15 -5.45
C VAL A 42 3.66 0.74 -6.92
N SER A 43 2.78 1.23 -7.79
CA SER A 43 2.87 0.93 -9.23
C SER A 43 4.19 1.39 -9.84
N GLN A 44 4.76 2.49 -9.35
CA GLN A 44 6.02 3.01 -9.85
C GLN A 44 7.23 2.31 -9.23
N LEU A 45 7.16 1.92 -7.96
CA LEU A 45 8.25 1.21 -7.27
C LEU A 45 8.52 -0.15 -7.90
N PHE A 46 7.46 -0.87 -8.24
CA PHE A 46 7.56 -2.23 -8.77
C PHE A 46 7.42 -2.28 -10.30
N ASP A 47 7.17 -1.14 -10.94
CA ASP A 47 7.06 -0.98 -12.39
C ASP A 47 6.16 -2.06 -13.04
N ASN A 48 6.63 -2.73 -14.09
CA ASN A 48 5.92 -3.77 -14.82
C ASN A 48 5.62 -5.05 -14.01
N LYS A 49 6.08 -5.14 -12.76
CA LYS A 49 5.82 -6.29 -11.89
C LYS A 49 4.45 -6.21 -11.22
N ILE A 50 3.81 -5.04 -11.19
CA ILE A 50 2.48 -4.88 -10.61
C ILE A 50 1.47 -4.56 -11.69
N SER A 51 0.36 -5.29 -11.69
CA SER A 51 -0.81 -5.00 -12.52
C SER A 51 -2.08 -5.00 -11.69
N ASP A 52 -3.15 -4.49 -12.29
CA ASP A 52 -4.52 -4.67 -11.79
C ASP A 52 -4.77 -4.17 -10.36
N LEU A 53 -4.04 -3.12 -9.91
CA LEU A 53 -4.35 -2.52 -8.60
C LEU A 53 -5.77 -1.97 -8.62
N LEU A 54 -6.58 -2.45 -7.68
CA LEU A 54 -7.94 -2.07 -7.43
C LEU A 54 -8.09 -1.74 -5.94
N LYS A 55 -8.57 -0.53 -5.66
CA LYS A 55 -9.01 -0.18 -4.30
C LYS A 55 -10.30 -0.94 -4.01
N ILE A 56 -10.31 -1.75 -2.97
CA ILE A 56 -11.49 -2.49 -2.49
C ILE A 56 -11.99 -1.98 -1.13
N GLY A 57 -11.25 -1.06 -0.49
CA GLY A 57 -11.51 -0.68 0.89
C GLY A 57 -12.88 -0.02 1.15
N GLY A 58 -13.46 -0.35 2.32
CA GLY A 58 -14.78 0.04 2.83
C GLY A 58 -15.12 -0.71 4.14
N SER A 59 -16.23 -0.35 4.82
CA SER A 59 -16.78 -1.23 5.86
C SER A 59 -16.96 -2.62 5.23
N TYR A 60 -16.47 -3.70 5.84
CA TYR A 60 -16.46 -5.10 5.34
C TYR A 60 -15.21 -5.58 4.57
N ASP A 61 -14.16 -4.77 4.38
CA ASP A 61 -12.94 -5.19 3.66
C ASP A 61 -11.92 -6.03 4.49
N HIS A 62 -12.28 -6.35 5.73
CA HIS A 62 -11.45 -7.05 6.72
C HIS A 62 -10.04 -6.46 6.90
N GLY A 63 -9.83 -5.18 6.56
CA GLY A 63 -8.54 -4.51 6.67
C GLY A 63 -7.62 -4.64 5.45
N ILE A 64 -8.13 -5.02 4.28
CA ILE A 64 -7.40 -4.95 2.99
C ILE A 64 -7.96 -3.78 2.16
N ASP A 65 -7.14 -2.78 1.89
CA ASP A 65 -7.59 -1.57 1.20
C ASP A 65 -7.44 -1.68 -0.33
N ILE A 66 -6.38 -2.35 -0.80
CA ILE A 66 -6.05 -2.48 -2.22
C ILE A 66 -5.65 -3.93 -2.51
N VAL A 67 -6.12 -4.46 -3.63
CA VAL A 67 -5.70 -5.74 -4.19
C VAL A 67 -5.10 -5.53 -5.58
N GLY A 68 -4.25 -6.46 -6.02
CA GLY A 68 -3.77 -6.49 -7.39
C GLY A 68 -2.97 -7.76 -7.67
N LYS A 69 -2.15 -7.72 -8.71
CA LYS A 69 -1.27 -8.83 -9.08
C LYS A 69 0.19 -8.42 -9.01
N TYR A 70 1.02 -9.32 -8.51
CA TYR A 70 2.48 -9.23 -8.54
C TYR A 70 3.06 -10.33 -9.43
N LEU A 71 3.90 -9.95 -10.40
CA LEU A 71 4.46 -10.79 -11.45
C LEU A 71 3.38 -11.61 -12.20
N GLN A 72 2.22 -10.99 -12.41
CA GLN A 72 1.02 -11.55 -13.10
C GLN A 72 0.38 -12.78 -12.46
N LYS A 73 1.06 -13.49 -11.55
CA LYS A 73 0.60 -14.75 -10.95
C LYS A 73 0.30 -14.67 -9.46
N ASN A 74 1.01 -13.82 -8.71
CA ASN A 74 0.86 -13.75 -7.26
C ASN A 74 -0.19 -12.69 -6.92
N THR A 75 -0.99 -12.94 -5.89
CA THR A 75 -1.91 -11.92 -5.39
C THR A 75 -1.12 -10.90 -4.58
N LEU A 76 -1.38 -9.62 -4.83
CA LEU A 76 -0.86 -8.51 -4.04
C LEU A 76 -1.98 -7.98 -3.14
N LEU A 77 -1.74 -7.96 -1.84
CA LEU A 77 -2.66 -7.38 -0.85
C LEU A 77 -1.98 -6.19 -0.20
N ILE A 78 -2.66 -5.05 -0.08
CA ILE A 78 -2.12 -3.86 0.54
C ILE A 78 -3.09 -3.32 1.59
N GLN A 79 -2.58 -3.11 2.80
CA GLN A 79 -3.25 -2.32 3.83
C GLN A 79 -2.63 -0.92 3.93
N CYS A 80 -3.46 0.10 4.03
CA CYS A 80 -3.11 1.51 4.13
C CYS A 80 -3.47 2.04 5.52
N LYS A 81 -2.48 2.42 6.32
CA LYS A 81 -2.69 3.03 7.64
C LYS A 81 -2.26 4.50 7.63
N CYS A 82 -3.19 5.40 7.31
CA CYS A 82 -2.96 6.85 7.21
C CYS A 82 -3.10 7.59 8.56
N PHE A 83 -2.39 7.15 9.60
CA PHE A 83 -2.44 7.80 10.91
C PHE A 83 -1.93 9.25 10.87
N GLN A 84 -2.44 10.11 11.76
CA GLN A 84 -1.97 11.50 11.84
C GLN A 84 -0.62 11.63 12.52
N LYS A 85 -0.40 10.89 13.61
CA LYS A 85 0.85 10.95 14.40
C LYS A 85 1.37 9.59 14.86
N GLN A 86 0.51 8.56 14.85
CA GLN A 86 0.84 7.25 15.41
C GLN A 86 1.73 6.44 14.45
N LYS A 87 2.77 5.81 15.02
CA LYS A 87 3.61 4.84 14.32
C LYS A 87 2.88 3.51 14.18
N LEU A 88 3.30 2.68 13.22
CA LEU A 88 2.78 1.31 13.10
C LEU A 88 3.42 0.43 14.16
N THR A 89 2.60 -0.26 14.94
CA THR A 89 3.03 -1.15 16.01
C THR A 89 2.81 -2.60 15.63
N GLY A 90 3.23 -3.54 16.49
CA GLY A 90 2.92 -4.96 16.30
C GLY A 90 1.43 -5.26 16.23
N LYS A 91 0.56 -4.39 16.77
CA LYS A 91 -0.89 -4.53 16.68
C LYS A 91 -1.35 -4.49 15.22
N GLU A 92 -1.01 -3.43 14.49
CA GLU A 92 -1.42 -3.27 13.09
C GLU A 92 -0.86 -4.39 12.21
N ILE A 93 0.36 -4.85 12.50
CA ILE A 93 0.99 -5.97 11.79
C ILE A 93 0.21 -7.28 12.00
N ARG A 94 -0.22 -7.57 13.23
CA ARG A 94 -1.04 -8.76 13.53
C ARG A 94 -2.43 -8.68 12.91
N GLU A 95 -3.06 -7.51 12.97
CA GLU A 95 -4.36 -7.27 12.32
C GLU A 95 -4.28 -7.58 10.82
N PHE A 96 -3.25 -7.05 10.15
CA PHE A 96 -3.09 -7.29 8.72
C PHE A 96 -2.76 -8.75 8.39
N MET A 97 -1.93 -9.42 9.21
CA MET A 97 -1.67 -10.85 9.04
C MET A 97 -2.95 -11.70 9.17
N GLY A 98 -3.86 -11.33 10.08
CA GLY A 98 -5.18 -11.96 10.19
C GLY A 98 -6.00 -11.81 8.91
N ALA A 99 -6.03 -10.58 8.36
CA ALA A 99 -6.72 -10.29 7.11
C ALA A 99 -6.16 -11.09 5.92
N VAL A 100 -4.83 -11.15 5.79
CA VAL A 100 -4.14 -11.92 4.76
C VAL A 100 -4.46 -13.42 4.89
N SER A 101 -4.44 -13.96 6.11
CA SER A 101 -4.70 -15.38 6.35
C SER A 101 -6.13 -15.75 5.97
N MET A 102 -7.11 -14.94 6.39
CA MET A 102 -8.51 -15.10 6.02
C MET A 102 -8.70 -15.03 4.50
N PHE A 103 -8.06 -14.07 3.83
CA PHE A 103 -8.11 -13.97 2.38
C PHE A 103 -7.56 -15.23 1.70
N LYS A 104 -6.41 -15.75 2.16
CA LYS A 104 -5.83 -16.98 1.60
C LYS A 104 -6.76 -18.17 1.77
N GLU A 105 -7.32 -18.36 2.96
CA GLU A 105 -8.23 -19.47 3.25
C GLU A 105 -9.47 -19.44 2.35
N LEU A 106 -10.14 -18.28 2.25
CA LEU A 106 -11.33 -18.12 1.40
C LEU A 106 -11.05 -18.38 -0.09
N ASN A 107 -9.86 -18.04 -0.58
CA ASN A 107 -9.50 -18.24 -1.99
C ASN A 107 -8.97 -19.65 -2.27
N SER A 108 -8.26 -20.28 -1.33
CA SER A 108 -7.86 -21.68 -1.44
C SER A 108 -9.08 -22.60 -1.54
N ILE A 109 -10.13 -22.33 -0.77
CA ILE A 109 -11.40 -23.08 -0.86
C ILE A 109 -12.06 -22.91 -2.23
N LYS A 110 -12.03 -21.72 -2.81
CA LYS A 110 -12.73 -21.41 -4.07
C LYS A 110 -12.00 -21.91 -5.32
N ASN A 111 -10.67 -21.80 -5.34
CA ASN A 111 -9.91 -21.95 -6.58
C ASN A 111 -9.02 -23.21 -6.60
N ASN A 112 -8.93 -23.96 -5.49
CA ASN A 112 -8.10 -25.16 -5.36
C ASN A 112 -6.62 -24.93 -5.75
N ASP A 113 -6.16 -23.68 -5.66
CA ASP A 113 -4.88 -23.22 -6.20
C ASP A 113 -4.06 -22.57 -5.08
N ASN A 114 -2.77 -22.94 -5.01
CA ASN A 114 -1.84 -22.43 -4.01
C ASN A 114 -1.24 -21.08 -4.44
N GLN A 115 -2.11 -20.11 -4.72
CA GLN A 115 -1.68 -18.79 -5.16
C GLN A 115 -0.87 -18.10 -4.05
N GLN A 116 0.37 -17.75 -4.36
CA GLN A 116 1.22 -17.04 -3.41
C GLN A 116 0.72 -15.59 -3.23
N VAL A 117 0.89 -15.07 -2.02
CA VAL A 117 0.48 -13.72 -1.65
C VAL A 117 1.69 -12.91 -1.24
N LEU A 118 1.87 -11.76 -1.88
CA LEU A 118 2.73 -10.69 -1.41
C LEU A 118 1.89 -9.68 -0.63
N SER A 119 2.21 -9.49 0.65
CA SER A 119 1.46 -8.60 1.54
C SER A 119 2.24 -7.31 1.77
N LEU A 120 1.62 -6.16 1.54
CA LEU A 120 2.21 -4.85 1.79
C LEU A 120 1.40 -4.09 2.85
N ILE A 121 2.10 -3.43 3.77
CA ILE A 121 1.48 -2.44 4.66
C ILE A 121 2.12 -1.07 4.41
N ALA A 122 1.30 -0.09 4.05
CA ALA A 122 1.72 1.25 3.69
C ALA A 122 1.30 2.27 4.75
N SER A 123 2.21 3.13 5.20
CA SER A 123 1.90 4.23 6.11
C SER A 123 2.78 5.46 5.88
N PRO A 124 2.31 6.68 6.14
CA PRO A 124 3.20 7.84 6.19
C PRO A 124 4.13 7.84 7.40
N ASN A 125 3.77 7.10 8.45
CA ASN A 125 4.49 7.09 9.71
C ASN A 125 5.38 5.85 9.81
N LEU A 126 6.47 5.99 10.56
CA LEU A 126 7.44 4.94 10.82
C LEU A 126 6.80 3.71 11.48
N ILE A 127 7.33 2.53 11.19
CA ILE A 127 7.09 1.32 11.98
C ILE A 127 7.93 1.35 13.27
N THR A 128 7.39 0.84 14.37
CA THR A 128 8.12 0.71 15.64
C THR A 128 9.04 -0.51 15.63
N LYS A 129 10.00 -0.55 16.57
CA LYS A 129 10.85 -1.74 16.77
C LYS A 129 10.02 -3.00 17.08
N ASP A 130 8.98 -2.86 17.90
CA ASP A 130 8.03 -3.94 18.17
C ASP A 130 7.30 -4.40 16.89
N GLY A 131 6.85 -3.47 16.05
CA GLY A 131 6.25 -3.78 14.76
C GLY A 131 7.18 -4.60 13.86
N ILE A 132 8.45 -4.21 13.77
CA ILE A 132 9.49 -4.95 13.03
C ILE A 132 9.68 -6.36 13.62
N LEU A 133 9.81 -6.47 14.95
CA LEU A 133 9.98 -7.77 15.63
C LEU A 133 8.82 -8.72 15.35
N VAL A 134 7.58 -8.22 15.37
CA VAL A 134 6.40 -9.01 15.04
C VAL A 134 6.43 -9.42 13.56
N MET A 135 6.68 -8.46 12.65
CA MET A 135 6.72 -8.68 11.21
C MET A 135 7.74 -9.76 10.80
N ASN A 136 8.90 -9.81 11.48
CA ASN A 136 9.94 -10.81 11.23
C ASN A 136 9.60 -12.22 11.70
N LYS A 137 8.70 -12.35 12.68
CA LYS A 137 8.24 -13.65 13.17
C LYS A 137 7.12 -14.24 12.31
N LEU A 138 6.56 -13.46 11.38
CA LEU A 138 5.43 -13.91 10.56
C LEU A 138 5.89 -14.91 9.49
N PRO A 139 5.18 -16.03 9.31
CA PRO A 139 5.48 -17.03 8.28
C PRO A 139 4.87 -16.64 6.91
N ILE A 140 4.74 -15.34 6.63
CA ILE A 140 4.17 -14.84 5.36
C ILE A 140 5.05 -13.74 4.77
N PRO A 141 5.13 -13.63 3.43
CA PRO A 141 5.82 -12.53 2.78
C PRO A 141 5.15 -11.19 3.12
N MET A 142 5.88 -10.33 3.83
CA MET A 142 5.39 -9.00 4.20
C MET A 142 6.42 -7.93 3.89
N VAL A 143 5.95 -6.80 3.38
CA VAL A 143 6.71 -5.58 3.12
C VAL A 143 6.03 -4.40 3.79
N TYR A 144 6.78 -3.58 4.51
CA TYR A 144 6.37 -2.27 5.00
C TYR A 144 6.90 -1.19 4.05
N LEU A 145 6.03 -0.27 3.66
CA LEU A 145 6.37 0.92 2.89
C LEU A 145 6.02 2.18 3.66
N GLN A 146 7.00 3.06 3.84
CA GLN A 146 6.74 4.42 4.28
C GLN A 146 6.50 5.31 3.07
N ILE A 147 5.26 5.80 2.90
CA ILE A 147 4.88 6.66 1.78
C ILE A 147 4.35 7.98 2.31
N SER A 148 4.95 9.10 1.91
CA SER A 148 4.52 10.42 2.37
C SER A 148 3.08 10.74 1.95
N LYS A 149 2.33 11.45 2.81
CA LYS A 149 1.01 11.97 2.45
C LYS A 149 1.11 12.97 1.31
N LEU A 150 0.10 12.98 0.46
CA LEU A 150 -0.10 14.01 -0.54
C LEU A 150 -0.59 15.32 0.11
N LYS A 151 0.11 16.43 -0.14
CA LYS A 151 -0.34 17.78 0.25
C LYS A 151 -1.21 18.38 -0.86
N VAL A 152 -2.52 18.47 -0.62
CA VAL A 152 -3.51 18.90 -1.63
C VAL A 152 -3.25 20.33 -2.13
N ASP A 153 -2.82 21.24 -1.25
CA ASP A 153 -2.60 22.65 -1.59
C ASP A 153 -1.46 22.86 -2.59
N THR A 154 -0.49 21.92 -2.61
CA THR A 154 0.63 21.91 -3.54
C THR A 154 0.20 21.38 -4.92
N PHE A 155 -0.85 20.57 -4.98
CA PHE A 155 -1.33 19.93 -6.20
C PHE A 155 -2.24 20.83 -7.04
N ALA A 156 -2.98 21.75 -6.40
CA ALA A 156 -3.88 22.68 -7.07
C ALA A 156 -3.16 23.87 -7.71
N THR A 157 -1.99 24.23 -7.20
CA THR A 157 -1.26 25.46 -7.56
C THR A 157 -0.15 25.25 -8.58
N GLN A 158 0.32 24.01 -8.80
CA GLN A 158 1.42 23.72 -9.71
C GLN A 158 0.93 22.96 -10.95
N GLY A 159 0.64 23.70 -12.02
CA GLY A 159 0.06 23.19 -13.27
C GLY A 159 0.93 22.22 -14.09
N ILE A 160 2.08 21.73 -13.63
CA ILE A 160 3.01 20.98 -14.51
C ILE A 160 3.62 19.71 -13.89
N LYS A 161 3.50 19.45 -12.58
CA LYS A 161 3.93 18.15 -12.02
C LYS A 161 3.03 17.72 -10.87
N PRO A 162 2.27 16.62 -11.00
CA PRO A 162 1.59 16.05 -9.85
C PRO A 162 2.67 15.58 -8.87
N MET A 163 2.96 16.38 -7.84
CA MET A 163 3.69 15.88 -6.68
C MET A 163 2.78 14.87 -6.03
N THR A 164 2.97 13.58 -6.32
CA THR A 164 2.29 12.50 -5.61
C THR A 164 2.95 12.31 -4.25
N GLY A 165 2.60 11.23 -3.53
CA GLY A 165 3.40 10.80 -2.40
C GLY A 165 4.84 10.49 -2.81
N LYS A 166 5.67 10.13 -1.84
CA LYS A 166 7.05 9.72 -2.07
C LYS A 166 7.36 8.55 -1.17
N ILE A 167 7.98 7.52 -1.73
CA ILE A 167 8.53 6.43 -0.91
C ILE A 167 9.72 6.98 -0.14
N ILE A 168 9.62 6.91 1.18
CA ILE A 168 10.63 7.37 2.13
C ILE A 168 11.47 6.18 2.59
N ALA A 169 10.81 5.06 2.87
CA ALA A 169 11.42 3.89 3.48
C ALA A 169 10.75 2.61 2.97
N MET A 170 11.51 1.53 2.96
CA MET A 170 11.01 0.19 2.71
C MET A 170 11.69 -0.78 3.67
N TYR A 171 10.92 -1.71 4.20
CA TYR A 171 11.40 -2.82 5.00
C TYR A 171 10.70 -4.09 4.55
N GLU A 172 11.41 -5.21 4.42
CA GLU A 172 10.81 -6.51 4.15
C GLU A 172 11.29 -7.54 5.17
N ASN A 173 10.44 -8.52 5.48
CA ASN A 173 10.82 -9.61 6.37
C ASN A 173 11.56 -10.74 5.61
N ASP A 174 12.16 -11.65 6.37
CA ASP A 174 12.92 -12.78 5.81
C ASP A 174 12.10 -13.65 4.85
N CYS A 175 10.81 -13.82 5.12
CA CYS A 175 9.92 -14.59 4.25
C CYS A 175 9.79 -13.91 2.87
N SER A 176 9.52 -12.59 2.85
CA SER A 176 9.49 -11.80 1.62
C SER A 176 10.83 -11.82 0.89
N LEU A 177 11.93 -11.63 1.62
CA LEU A 177 13.27 -11.64 1.03
C LEU A 177 13.58 -12.97 0.35
N LYS A 178 13.27 -14.09 1.00
CA LYS A 178 13.50 -15.45 0.45
C LYS A 178 12.62 -15.72 -0.77
N THR A 179 11.35 -15.31 -0.74
CA THR A 179 10.37 -15.61 -1.80
C THR A 179 10.48 -14.67 -3.00
N TYR A 180 10.61 -13.36 -2.76
CA TYR A 180 10.46 -12.32 -3.79
C TYR A 180 11.68 -11.43 -4.00
N LYS A 181 12.63 -11.38 -3.05
CA LYS A 181 13.89 -10.62 -3.15
C LYS A 181 13.68 -9.13 -3.49
N ILE A 182 12.75 -8.45 -2.82
CA ILE A 182 12.31 -7.10 -3.18
C ILE A 182 13.39 -6.03 -2.90
N SER A 183 14.10 -6.15 -1.78
CA SER A 183 15.12 -5.20 -1.31
C SER A 183 16.40 -5.15 -2.15
N ALA A 184 16.56 -6.05 -3.13
CA ALA A 184 17.58 -5.92 -4.17
C ALA A 184 17.37 -4.68 -5.07
N LEU A 185 16.22 -4.00 -4.96
CA LEU A 185 15.86 -2.87 -5.81
C LEU A 185 16.10 -1.51 -5.15
N HIS A 186 15.92 -1.36 -3.83
CA HIS A 186 16.11 -0.09 -3.10
C HIS A 186 16.40 -0.39 -1.62
N LYS A 187 17.64 -0.18 -1.15
CA LYS A 187 17.98 -0.26 0.27
C LYS A 187 17.71 1.09 0.95
N MET A 188 17.20 1.07 2.18
CA MET A 188 17.42 2.21 3.08
C MET A 188 18.92 2.32 3.37
N PRO A 189 19.47 3.53 3.50
CA PRO A 189 20.84 3.71 3.99
C PRO A 189 21.04 3.05 5.36
#